data_AF-A0A5D0M9C4-F1
#
_entry.id   AF-A0A5D0M9C4-F1
#
_cell.length_a   1.000
_cell.length_b   1.000
_cell.length_c   1.000
_cell.angle_alpha   90.00
_cell.angle_beta   90.00
_cell.angle_gamma   90.00
#
_symmetry.space_group_name_H-M   'P 1'
#
loop_
_entity.id
_entity.type
_entity.pdbx_description
1 polymer ?
#
loop_
_entity_poly.entity_id
_entity_poly.type
_entity_poly.pdbx_seq_one_letter_code
_entity_poly.pdbx_strand_id
1 'polypeptide(L)' 'MKKTAVNDIHKELNAKMVEFAGWEMPIQYEEGVIKEHLAVREKVGIFDVSHMGEFEIKGKDALK' A
#
# COMPACT_ATOMS: atom_id res chain seq x y z
N MET A 1 8.56 -10.08 -8.71
CA MET A 1 7.60 -9.10 -8.19
C MET A 1 8.19 -7.70 -8.31
N LYS A 2 7.38 -6.71 -8.68
CA LYS A 2 7.72 -5.28 -8.59
C LYS A 2 7.78 -4.86 -7.11
N LYS A 3 8.43 -3.74 -6.79
CA LYS A 3 8.57 -3.22 -5.42
C LYS A 3 8.18 -1.75 -5.37
N THR A 4 7.48 -1.33 -4.33
CA THR A 4 7.20 0.09 -4.05
C THR A 4 8.46 0.79 -3.55
N ALA A 5 8.45 2.13 -3.55
CA ALA A 5 9.58 2.94 -3.09
C ALA A 5 9.96 2.70 -1.61
N VAL A 6 8.99 2.25 -0.80
CA VAL A 6 9.15 2.00 0.64
C VAL A 6 9.17 0.51 0.99
N ASN A 7 9.41 -0.38 0.01
CA ASN A 7 9.43 -1.83 0.21
C ASN A 7 10.45 -2.30 1.27
N ASP A 8 11.61 -1.66 1.35
CA ASP A 8 12.63 -2.01 2.35
C ASP A 8 12.18 -1.64 3.78
N ILE A 9 11.44 -0.53 3.94
CA ILE A 9 10.84 -0.14 5.23
C ILE A 9 9.84 -1.21 5.69
N HIS A 10 9.01 -1.77 4.79
CA HIS A 10 8.09 -2.85 5.14
C HIS A 10 8.82 -4.08 5.70
N LYS A 11 9.99 -4.41 5.14
CA LYS A 11 10.82 -5.52 5.59
C LYS A 11 11.48 -5.25 6.93
N GLU A 12 11.97 -4.03 7.15
CA GLU A 12 12.50 -3.58 8.44
C GLU A 12 11.45 -3.61 9.56
N LEU A 13 10.18 -3.35 9.21
CA LEU A 13 9.03 -3.43 10.12
C LEU A 13 8.46 -4.86 10.26
N ASN A 14 9.18 -5.89 9.81
CA ASN A 14 8.78 -7.30 9.87
C ASN A 14 7.40 -7.58 9.27
N ALA A 15 7.02 -6.85 8.22
CA ALA A 15 5.77 -7.10 7.54
C ALA A 15 5.77 -8.48 6.87
N LYS A 16 4.61 -9.14 6.88
CA LYS A 16 4.40 -10.36 6.10
C LYS A 16 4.23 -9.99 4.63
N MET A 17 5.31 -10.13 3.86
CA MET A 17 5.32 -9.79 2.43
C MET A 17 4.69 -10.90 1.59
N VAL A 18 3.83 -10.52 0.63
CA VAL A 18 3.15 -11.43 -0.29
C VAL A 18 3.16 -10.87 -1.71
N GLU A 19 2.94 -11.74 -2.70
CA GLU A 19 2.66 -11.30 -4.07
C GLU A 19 1.22 -10.81 -4.20
N PHE A 20 1.04 -9.54 -4.60
CA PHE A 20 -0.26 -8.94 -4.85
C PHE A 20 -0.22 -8.11 -6.13
N ALA A 21 -1.05 -8.45 -7.12
CA ALA A 21 -1.08 -7.78 -8.43
C ALA A 21 0.31 -7.65 -9.12
N GLY A 22 1.20 -8.62 -8.88
CA GLY A 22 2.59 -8.62 -9.40
C GLY A 22 3.58 -7.76 -8.60
N TRP A 23 3.17 -7.20 -7.46
CA TRP A 23 3.99 -6.43 -6.52
C TRP A 23 4.27 -7.23 -5.24
N GLU A 24 5.42 -6.97 -4.61
CA GLU A 24 5.76 -7.48 -3.28
C GLU A 24 5.23 -6.50 -2.21
N MET A 25 4.10 -6.86 -1.59
CA MET A 25 3.33 -5.97 -0.71
C MET A 25 3.14 -6.56 0.71
N PRO A 26 3.05 -5.72 1.75
CA PRO A 26 2.75 -6.18 3.11
C PRO A 26 1.26 -6.55 3.25
N ILE A 27 0.95 -7.79 3.66
CA ILE A 27 -0.45 -8.21 3.96
C ILE A 27 -0.87 -7.88 5.39
N GLN A 28 0.08 -7.85 6.32
CA GLN A 28 -0.06 -7.42 7.72
C GLN A 28 1.34 -7.25 8.33
N TYR A 29 1.42 -6.51 9.44
CA TYR A 29 2.59 -6.36 10.31
C TYR A 29 2.45 -7.25 11.56
N GLU A 30 3.39 -7.12 12.50
CA GLU A 30 3.50 -7.99 13.68
C GLU A 30 2.23 -8.10 14.53
N GLU A 31 1.50 -7.00 14.67
CA GLU A 31 0.27 -6.93 15.47
C GLU A 31 -0.93 -7.65 14.82
N GLY A 32 -0.84 -7.93 13.52
CA GLY A 32 -1.84 -8.65 12.74
C GLY A 32 -3.03 -7.80 12.26
N VAL A 33 -3.73 -8.35 11.27
CA VAL A 33 -4.78 -7.64 10.51
C VAL A 33 -5.93 -7.08 11.37
N ILE A 34 -6.32 -7.76 12.45
CA ILE A 34 -7.42 -7.30 13.32
C ILE A 34 -7.00 -6.03 14.07
N LYS A 35 -5.78 -5.98 14.61
CA LYS A 35 -5.29 -4.80 15.32
C LYS A 35 -5.09 -3.63 14.37
N GLU A 36 -4.54 -3.87 13.17
CA GLU A 36 -4.41 -2.85 12.12
C GLU A 36 -5.77 -2.26 11.72
N HIS A 37 -6.78 -3.13 11.54
CA HIS A 37 -8.14 -2.70 11.23
C HIS A 37 -8.71 -1.79 12.33
N LEU A 38 -8.59 -2.20 13.59
CA LEU A 38 -9.09 -1.41 14.72
C LEU A 38 -8.29 -0.10 14.88
N ALA A 39 -6.98 -0.10 14.65
CA ALA A 39 -6.17 1.11 14.68
C ALA A 39 -6.66 2.17 13.69
N VAL A 40 -7.06 1.77 12.48
CA VAL A 40 -7.64 2.69 11.48
C VAL A 40 -9.00 3.23 11.93
N ARG A 41 -9.82 2.39 12.58
CA ARG A 41 -11.18 2.77 13.02
C ARG A 41 -11.18 3.67 14.25
N GLU A 42 -10.26 3.43 15.17
CA GLU A 42 -10.25 4.06 16.49
C GLU A 42 -9.16 5.13 16.62
N LYS A 43 -8.16 5.13 15.73
CA LYS A 43 -7.00 6.03 15.77
C LYS A 43 -6.61 6.49 14.36
N VAL A 44 -5.44 6.05 13.88
CA VAL A 44 -4.87 6.41 12.58
C VAL A 44 -4.19 5.18 11.99
N GLY A 45 -4.27 5.02 10.67
CA GLY A 45 -3.53 4.01 9.93
C GLY A 45 -2.81 4.63 8.72
N ILE A 46 -1.67 4.04 8.37
CA ILE A 46 -0.90 4.40 7.19
C ILE A 46 -0.90 3.21 6.22
N PHE A 47 -1.11 3.49 4.94
CA PHE A 47 -1.15 2.48 3.89
C PHE A 47 -0.19 2.88 2.78
N ASP A 48 0.69 1.95 2.38
CA ASP A 48 1.43 2.09 1.14
C ASP A 48 0.58 1.58 -0.03
N VAL A 49 -0.01 2.53 -0.76
CA VAL A 49 -0.81 2.26 -1.97
C VAL A 49 -0.04 2.62 -3.25
N SER A 50 1.28 2.77 -3.18
CA SER A 50 2.11 3.24 -4.30
C SER A 50 2.19 2.26 -5.49
N HIS A 51 1.62 1.06 -5.33
CA HIS A 51 1.45 0.10 -6.42
C HIS A 51 0.29 0.47 -7.36
N MET A 52 -0.57 1.40 -6.95
CA MET A 52 -1.67 1.91 -7.76
C MET A 52 -1.14 2.73 -8.94
N GLY A 53 -1.82 2.61 -10.08
CA GLY A 53 -1.54 3.45 -11.23
C GLY A 53 -2.05 4.87 -11.01
N GLU A 54 -1.21 5.86 -11.24
CA GLU A 54 -1.58 7.27 -11.29
C GLU A 54 -1.60 7.74 -12.74
N PHE A 55 -2.67 8.43 -13.13
CA PHE A 55 -2.87 8.93 -14.48
C PHE A 55 -3.20 10.41 -14.43
N GLU A 56 -2.49 11.20 -15.23
CA GLU A 56 -2.76 12.61 -15.41
C GLU A 56 -3.38 12.84 -16.80
N ILE A 57 -4.58 13.41 -16.83
CA ILE A 57 -5.32 13.71 -18.07
C ILE A 57 -5.46 15.23 -18.19
N LYS A 58 -4.98 15.79 -19.32
CA LYS A 58 -4.95 17.23 -19.59
C LYS A 58 -5.34 17.52 -21.04
N GLY A 59 -5.89 18.71 -21.30
CA GLY A 59 -6.24 19.18 -22.64
C GLY A 59 -7.63 19.81 -22.71
N LYS A 60 -7.90 20.56 -23.79
CA LYS A 60 -9.16 21.30 -23.97
C LYS A 60 -10.40 20.40 -23.98
N ASP A 61 -10.24 19.15 -24.40
CA ASP A 61 -11.32 18.18 -24.54
C ASP A 61 -11.15 16.96 -23.63
N ALA A 62 -10.35 17.07 -22.56
CA ALA A 62 -10.06 15.96 -21.64
C ALA A 62 -11.29 15.32 -20.98
N LEU A 63 -12.39 16.07 -20.87
CA LEU A 63 -13.65 15.62 -20.29
C LEU A 63 -14.71 15.24 -21.33
N LYS A 64 -14.51 15.63 -22.59
CA LYS A 64 -15.60 15.91 -23.52
C LYS A 64 -16.19 14.66 -24.19
#